data_AF-A0A2M8T6F5-F1
#
_entry.id   AF-A0A2M8T6F5-F1
#
_cell.length_a   1.000
_cell.length_b   1.000
_cell.length_c   1.000
_cell.angle_alpha   90.00
_cell.angle_beta   90.00
_cell.angle_gamma   90.00
#
_symmetry.space_group_name_H-M   'P 1'
#
loop_
_entity.id
_entity.type
_entity.pdbx_description
1 polymer ?
#
loop_
_entity_poly.entity_id
_entity_poly.type
_entity_poly.pdbx_seq_one_letter_code
_entity_poly.pdbx_strand_id
1 'polypeptide(L)'
;MIKGYKKGIGRNVNKELYNIIDILSGENGSFLRENGKINMDIVNNIEKAASNLSYKRVTGTSIRNIYNAFKNIEMKINQNYLNLDDLNNEENLEEVINSKLNESFLSNKPIIKLLNSKINYLIARKVSNTRDYDIKKAYYGLYEFIETSINVICSPKNDVREFTAFLKVFEAMYGYLDKGVEK
;
A
#
# COMPACT_ATOMS: atom_id res chain seq x y z
N MET A 1 12.37 12.76 7.69
CA MET A 1 12.10 11.81 8.79
C MET A 1 11.07 12.44 9.73
N ILE A 2 10.01 11.71 10.13
CA ILE A 2 8.97 12.27 11.03
C ILE A 2 9.57 12.44 12.44
N LYS A 3 9.44 13.62 13.04
CA LYS A 3 9.96 13.89 14.39
C LYS A 3 9.35 12.92 15.41
N GLY A 4 10.20 12.26 16.21
CA GLY A 4 9.79 11.31 17.25
C GLY A 4 9.43 9.91 16.76
N TYR A 5 9.50 9.65 15.45
CA TYR A 5 9.31 8.30 14.90
C TYR A 5 10.50 7.40 15.23
N LYS A 6 10.18 6.16 15.62
CA LYS A 6 11.11 5.03 15.70
C LYS A 6 10.40 3.81 15.12
N LYS A 7 11.11 2.98 14.34
CA LYS A 7 10.56 1.74 13.79
C LYS A 7 9.99 0.88 14.93
N GLY A 8 8.78 0.33 14.75
CA GLY A 8 8.14 -0.50 15.77
C GLY A 8 7.37 0.24 16.88
N ILE A 9 7.45 1.58 16.97
CA ILE A 9 6.91 2.34 18.12
C ILE A 9 5.39 2.19 18.30
N GLY A 10 4.65 1.83 17.24
CA GLY A 10 3.20 1.65 17.26
C GLY A 10 2.73 0.21 17.46
N ARG A 11 3.63 -0.75 17.67
CA ARG A 11 3.27 -2.19 17.69
C ARG A 11 2.25 -2.53 18.78
N ASN A 12 2.35 -1.89 19.95
CA ASN A 12 1.39 -2.09 21.03
C ASN A 12 0.01 -1.47 20.76
N VAL A 13 -0.10 -0.59 19.76
CA VAL A 13 -1.34 0.09 19.37
C VAL A 13 -2.05 -0.63 18.23
N ASN A 14 -1.31 -1.29 17.34
CA ASN A 14 -1.88 -2.04 16.22
C ASN A 14 -1.00 -3.25 15.87
N LYS A 15 -1.13 -4.33 16.62
CA LYS A 15 -0.31 -5.54 16.45
C LYS A 15 -0.47 -6.12 15.05
N GLU A 16 -1.69 -6.13 14.52
CA GLU A 16 -2.03 -6.75 13.24
C GLU A 16 -1.39 -6.01 12.06
N LEU A 17 -1.35 -4.67 12.09
CA LEU A 17 -0.61 -3.91 11.10
C LEU A 17 0.89 -4.23 11.13
N TYR A 18 1.44 -4.41 12.33
CA TYR A 18 2.84 -4.77 12.51
C TYR A 18 3.16 -6.22 12.12
N ASN A 19 2.21 -7.15 12.27
CA ASN A 19 2.36 -8.50 11.71
C ASN A 19 2.49 -8.46 10.19
N ILE A 20 1.70 -7.60 9.52
CA ILE A 20 1.81 -7.39 8.06
C ILE A 20 3.18 -6.81 7.72
N ILE A 21 3.64 -5.78 8.45
CA ILE A 21 4.98 -5.19 8.27
C ILE A 21 6.08 -6.24 8.43
N ASP A 22 5.96 -7.14 9.41
CA ASP A 22 6.96 -8.19 9.65
C ASP A 22 7.00 -9.21 8.50
N ILE A 23 5.83 -9.64 8.00
CA ILE A 23 5.74 -10.50 6.80
C ILE A 23 6.45 -9.84 5.62
N LEU A 24 6.16 -8.56 5.38
CA LEU A 24 6.71 -7.81 4.24
C LEU A 24 8.20 -7.42 4.41
N SER A 25 8.69 -7.33 5.65
CA SER A 25 10.10 -7.02 5.95
C SER A 25 11.00 -8.26 5.94
N GLY A 26 10.43 -9.47 5.87
CA GLY A 26 11.19 -10.71 5.79
C GLY A 26 11.97 -10.85 4.47
N GLU A 27 12.89 -11.82 4.43
CA GLU A 27 13.75 -12.10 3.27
C GLU A 27 12.95 -12.31 1.96
N ASN A 28 11.77 -12.93 2.09
CA ASN A 28 10.83 -13.18 1.00
C ASN A 28 9.55 -12.35 1.09
N GLY A 29 9.62 -11.16 1.71
CA GLY A 29 8.47 -10.28 1.87
C GLY A 29 7.78 -9.96 0.54
N SER A 30 6.49 -10.32 0.47
CA SER A 30 5.63 -10.11 -0.70
C SER A 30 4.16 -10.12 -0.30
N PHE A 31 3.34 -9.37 -1.05
CA PHE A 31 1.88 -9.42 -1.04
C PHE A 31 1.33 -10.67 -1.74
N LEU A 32 2.19 -11.40 -2.46
CA LEU A 32 1.89 -12.63 -3.17
C LEU A 32 2.58 -13.82 -2.50
N ARG A 33 2.04 -15.01 -2.72
CA ARG A 33 2.72 -16.29 -2.48
C ARG A 33 3.43 -16.74 -3.75
N GLU A 34 4.27 -17.77 -3.63
CA GLU A 34 5.02 -18.35 -4.75
C GLU A 34 4.13 -18.78 -5.93
N ASN A 35 2.87 -19.17 -5.66
CA ASN A 35 1.89 -19.52 -6.67
C ASN A 35 1.17 -18.32 -7.32
N GLY A 36 1.63 -17.09 -7.07
CA GLY A 36 1.06 -15.85 -7.61
C GLY A 36 -0.27 -15.43 -7.00
N LYS A 37 -0.77 -16.14 -5.97
CA LYS A 37 -2.00 -15.75 -5.24
C LYS A 37 -1.67 -14.76 -4.13
N ILE A 38 -2.64 -13.94 -3.73
CA ILE A 38 -2.49 -13.01 -2.60
C ILE A 38 -2.12 -13.78 -1.33
N ASN A 39 -1.20 -13.22 -0.56
CA ASN A 39 -0.78 -13.78 0.71
C ASN A 39 -1.89 -13.66 1.76
N MET A 40 -2.56 -14.79 2.04
CA MET A 40 -3.66 -14.85 3.00
C MET A 40 -3.26 -14.50 4.43
N ASP A 41 -1.98 -14.63 4.81
CA ASP A 41 -1.54 -14.22 6.14
C ASP A 41 -1.63 -12.71 6.32
N ILE A 42 -1.43 -11.94 5.25
CA ILE A 42 -1.67 -10.49 5.22
C ILE A 42 -3.16 -10.21 5.29
N VAL A 43 -3.97 -10.90 4.48
CA VAL A 43 -5.43 -10.71 4.42
C VAL A 43 -6.06 -10.97 5.79
N ASN A 44 -5.62 -12.01 6.50
CA ASN A 44 -6.15 -12.37 7.83
C ASN A 44 -5.89 -11.31 8.90
N ASN A 45 -4.91 -10.42 8.70
CA ASN A 45 -4.60 -9.33 9.62
C ASN A 45 -5.29 -8.00 9.22
N ILE A 46 -5.77 -7.86 7.99
CA ILE A 46 -6.13 -6.55 7.42
C ILE A 46 -7.37 -5.93 8.08
N GLU A 47 -8.38 -6.74 8.39
CA GLU A 47 -9.63 -6.27 8.98
C GLU A 47 -9.40 -5.70 10.38
N LYS A 48 -8.69 -6.43 11.24
CA LYS A 48 -8.33 -5.98 12.59
C LYS A 48 -7.37 -4.80 12.55
N ALA A 49 -6.41 -4.80 11.61
CA ALA A 49 -5.51 -3.66 11.42
C ALA A 49 -6.30 -2.38 11.07
N ALA A 50 -7.27 -2.47 10.16
CA ALA A 50 -8.16 -1.37 9.79
C ALA A 50 -9.03 -0.92 10.98
N SER A 51 -9.63 -1.86 11.70
CA SER A 51 -10.45 -1.56 12.89
C SER A 51 -9.66 -0.78 13.94
N ASN A 52 -8.42 -1.20 14.23
CA ASN A 52 -7.53 -0.52 15.17
C ASN A 52 -7.14 0.89 14.68
N LEU A 53 -6.89 1.08 13.38
CA LEU A 53 -6.64 2.42 12.81
C LEU A 53 -7.87 3.33 12.97
N SER A 54 -9.07 2.81 12.71
CA SER A 54 -10.32 3.55 12.86
C SER A 54 -10.59 3.93 14.31
N TYR A 55 -10.49 2.98 15.24
CA TYR A 55 -10.66 3.20 16.68
C TYR A 55 -9.68 4.26 17.22
N LYS A 56 -8.44 4.26 16.72
CA LYS A 56 -7.41 5.26 17.08
C LYS A 56 -7.51 6.56 16.27
N ARG A 57 -8.67 6.84 15.65
CA ARG A 57 -9.00 8.09 14.96
C ARG A 57 -7.99 8.46 13.86
N VAL A 58 -7.36 7.46 13.24
CA VAL A 58 -6.68 7.68 11.96
C VAL A 58 -7.77 7.95 10.93
N THR A 59 -7.84 9.20 10.45
CA THR A 59 -9.01 9.64 9.69
C THR A 59 -9.12 8.88 8.37
N GLY A 60 -10.31 8.37 8.04
CA GLY A 60 -10.58 7.73 6.74
C GLY A 60 -10.15 8.61 5.57
N THR A 61 -10.26 9.94 5.68
CA THR A 61 -9.75 10.91 4.69
C THR A 61 -8.23 10.81 4.46
N SER A 62 -7.42 10.58 5.51
CA SER A 62 -5.97 10.39 5.35
C SER A 62 -5.67 9.14 4.56
N ILE A 63 -6.31 8.03 4.92
CA ILE A 63 -6.07 6.74 4.25
C ILE A 63 -6.60 6.80 2.82
N ARG A 64 -7.78 7.38 2.59
CA ARG A 64 -8.34 7.67 1.26
C ARG A 64 -7.39 8.49 0.40
N ASN A 65 -6.81 9.56 0.93
CA ASN A 65 -5.88 10.40 0.18
C ASN A 65 -4.61 9.65 -0.23
N ILE A 66 -4.13 8.75 0.64
CA ILE A 66 -2.97 7.90 0.34
C ILE A 66 -3.36 6.85 -0.71
N TYR A 67 -4.48 6.16 -0.53
CA TYR A 67 -5.03 5.18 -1.48
C TYR A 67 -5.23 5.78 -2.87
N ASN A 68 -5.89 6.93 -2.97
CA ASN A 68 -6.12 7.62 -4.24
C ASN A 68 -4.80 8.01 -4.93
N ALA A 69 -3.74 8.32 -4.17
CA ALA A 69 -2.44 8.61 -4.76
C ALA A 69 -1.85 7.38 -5.47
N PHE A 70 -2.00 6.18 -4.92
CA PHE A 70 -1.60 4.94 -5.58
C PHE A 70 -2.54 4.57 -6.74
N LYS A 71 -3.86 4.75 -6.58
CA LYS A 71 -4.83 4.52 -7.68
C LYS A 71 -4.58 5.41 -8.89
N ASN A 72 -4.17 6.66 -8.68
CA ASN A 72 -3.78 7.54 -9.78
C ASN A 72 -2.55 6.99 -10.55
N ILE A 73 -1.64 6.30 -9.88
CA ILE A 73 -0.51 5.64 -10.54
C ILE A 73 -0.99 4.39 -11.29
N GLU A 74 -1.86 3.58 -10.69
CA GLU A 74 -2.49 2.44 -11.37
C GLU A 74 -3.20 2.88 -12.65
N MET A 75 -3.96 3.97 -12.60
CA MET A 75 -4.60 4.55 -13.79
C MET A 75 -3.57 4.95 -14.84
N LYS A 76 -2.45 5.58 -14.47
CA LYS A 76 -1.37 5.90 -15.43
C LYS A 76 -0.74 4.65 -16.03
N ILE A 77 -0.53 3.61 -15.22
CA ILE A 77 0.02 2.33 -15.69
C ILE A 77 -0.91 1.72 -16.74
N ASN A 78 -2.22 1.76 -16.47
CA ASN A 78 -3.26 1.23 -17.33
C ASN A 78 -3.61 2.15 -18.53
N GLN A 79 -3.35 3.45 -18.49
CA GLN A 79 -3.68 4.34 -19.62
C GLN A 79 -2.92 4.00 -20.91
N ASN A 80 -1.78 3.31 -20.80
CA ASN A 80 -1.03 2.79 -21.93
C ASN A 80 -1.78 1.68 -22.71
N TYR A 81 -2.95 1.23 -22.23
CA TYR A 81 -3.84 0.33 -22.97
C TYR A 81 -4.55 0.99 -24.14
N LEU A 82 -4.85 2.30 -24.12
CA LEU A 82 -5.77 2.87 -25.11
C LEU A 82 -5.20 3.02 -26.53
N ASN A 83 -3.93 2.65 -26.75
CA ASN A 83 -3.32 2.48 -28.07
C ASN A 83 -3.44 1.00 -28.54
N LEU A 84 -4.63 0.40 -28.36
CA LEU A 84 -4.91 -1.02 -28.66
C LEU A 84 -5.35 -1.27 -30.11
N ASP A 85 -5.54 -0.22 -30.92
CA ASP A 85 -5.88 -0.35 -32.35
C ASP A 85 -4.80 -1.15 -33.14
N ASP A 86 -3.57 -1.19 -32.63
CA ASP A 86 -2.44 -1.93 -33.21
C ASP A 86 -2.42 -3.45 -32.88
N LEU A 87 -3.28 -3.95 -31.97
CA LEU A 87 -3.18 -5.30 -31.40
C LEU A 87 -4.19 -6.33 -31.94
N ASN A 88 -5.05 -5.94 -32.90
CA ASN A 88 -6.10 -6.80 -33.45
C ASN A 88 -5.61 -8.05 -34.23
N ASN A 89 -4.30 -8.20 -34.44
CA ASN A 89 -3.71 -9.28 -35.25
C ASN A 89 -2.64 -10.12 -34.53
N GLU A 90 -2.46 -9.99 -33.21
CA GLU A 90 -1.42 -10.74 -32.48
C GLU A 90 -1.97 -12.03 -31.84
N GLU A 91 -1.42 -13.18 -32.24
CA GLU A 91 -1.45 -14.40 -31.41
C GLU A 91 -0.70 -14.09 -30.09
N ASN A 92 -1.30 -14.39 -28.94
CA ASN A 92 -0.80 -14.09 -27.58
C ASN A 92 -1.02 -12.66 -27.02
N LEU A 93 -2.17 -12.07 -27.31
CA LEU A 93 -2.62 -10.77 -26.76
C LEU A 93 -2.41 -10.60 -25.23
N GLU A 94 -2.65 -11.65 -24.44
CA GLU A 94 -2.50 -11.60 -22.97
C GLU A 94 -1.04 -11.40 -22.54
N GLU A 95 -0.09 -12.04 -23.22
CA GLU A 95 1.35 -11.90 -22.92
C GLU A 95 1.84 -10.49 -23.26
N VAL A 96 1.39 -9.95 -24.40
CA VAL A 96 1.73 -8.58 -24.83
C VAL A 96 1.15 -7.54 -23.89
N ILE A 97 -0.09 -7.73 -23.44
CA ILE A 97 -0.72 -6.90 -22.40
C ILE A 97 0.11 -6.91 -21.12
N ASN A 98 0.49 -8.10 -20.64
CA ASN A 98 1.26 -8.24 -19.41
C ASN A 98 2.66 -7.60 -19.52
N SER A 99 3.33 -7.72 -20.68
CA SER A 99 4.61 -7.06 -20.91
C SER A 99 4.49 -5.54 -20.88
N LYS A 100 3.53 -4.97 -21.62
CA LYS A 100 3.29 -3.51 -21.68
C LYS A 100 2.93 -2.94 -20.31
N LEU A 101 2.11 -3.64 -19.53
CA LEU A 101 1.82 -3.28 -18.15
C LEU A 101 3.08 -3.22 -17.30
N ASN A 102 3.92 -4.25 -17.41
CA ASN A 102 5.12 -4.33 -16.61
C ASN A 102 6.13 -3.24 -16.99
N GLU A 103 6.33 -2.97 -18.28
CA GLU A 103 7.15 -1.85 -18.76
C GLU A 103 6.65 -0.51 -18.24
N SER A 104 5.33 -0.29 -18.35
CA SER A 104 4.66 0.89 -17.81
C SER A 104 4.87 1.02 -16.29
N PHE A 105 4.72 -0.08 -15.54
CA PHE A 105 4.99 -0.12 -14.12
C PHE A 105 6.45 0.22 -13.78
N LEU A 106 7.41 -0.38 -14.49
CA LEU A 106 8.84 -0.13 -14.28
C LEU A 106 9.18 1.35 -14.49
N SER A 107 8.61 2.00 -15.50
CA SER A 107 8.79 3.44 -15.73
C SER A 107 8.15 4.32 -14.62
N ASN A 108 7.12 3.80 -13.94
CA ASN A 108 6.43 4.48 -12.85
C ASN A 108 7.01 4.15 -11.45
N LYS A 109 7.90 3.16 -11.28
CA LYS A 109 8.56 2.85 -9.99
C LYS A 109 9.19 4.08 -9.31
N PRO A 110 9.90 4.99 -10.01
CA PRO A 110 10.43 6.21 -9.40
C PRO A 110 9.33 7.10 -8.80
N ILE A 111 8.18 7.22 -9.48
CA ILE A 111 7.04 8.01 -9.00
C ILE A 111 6.44 7.37 -7.75
N ILE A 112 6.32 6.04 -7.71
CA ILE A 112 5.89 5.30 -6.52
C ILE A 112 6.83 5.56 -5.34
N LYS A 113 8.15 5.54 -5.54
CA LYS A 113 9.12 5.89 -4.49
C LYS A 113 8.95 7.34 -3.99
N LEU A 114 8.70 8.29 -4.89
CA LEU A 114 8.47 9.68 -4.54
C LEU A 114 7.19 9.90 -3.72
N LEU A 115 6.18 9.03 -3.85
CA LEU A 115 4.99 9.08 -3.00
C LEU A 115 5.34 8.96 -1.52
N ASN A 116 6.41 8.24 -1.15
CA ASN A 116 6.81 8.10 0.25
C ASN A 116 7.05 9.47 0.92
N SER A 117 7.69 10.40 0.20
CA SER A 117 7.93 11.78 0.70
C SER A 117 6.64 12.56 0.92
N LYS A 118 5.67 12.43 0.00
CA LYS A 118 4.34 13.07 0.14
C LYS A 118 3.57 12.48 1.32
N ILE A 119 3.61 11.17 1.49
CA ILE A 119 2.91 10.45 2.56
C ILE A 119 3.52 10.77 3.92
N ASN A 120 4.86 10.78 4.01
CA ASN A 120 5.61 11.27 5.17
C ASN A 120 5.13 12.67 5.58
N TYR A 121 5.04 13.61 4.65
CA TYR A 121 4.54 14.97 4.94
C TYR A 121 3.09 14.97 5.48
N LEU A 122 2.18 14.24 4.83
CA LEU A 122 0.79 14.13 5.27
C LEU A 122 0.67 13.57 6.69
N ILE A 123 1.44 12.53 7.00
CA ILE A 123 1.43 11.87 8.31
C ILE A 123 2.09 12.76 9.36
N ALA A 124 3.23 13.39 9.06
CA ALA A 124 3.90 14.31 9.96
C ALA A 124 2.98 15.46 10.39
N ARG A 125 2.18 16.00 9.47
CA ARG A 125 1.18 17.04 9.76
C ARG A 125 0.07 16.55 10.69
N LYS A 126 -0.37 15.29 10.56
CA LYS A 126 -1.38 14.71 11.46
C LYS A 126 -0.81 14.48 12.87
N VAL A 127 0.42 13.98 12.95
CA VAL A 127 1.15 13.75 14.19
C VAL A 127 1.41 15.06 14.94
N SER A 128 1.77 16.16 14.24
CA SER A 128 2.00 17.45 14.88
C SER A 128 0.73 18.07 15.47
N ASN A 129 -0.43 17.78 14.86
CA ASN A 129 -1.70 18.38 15.23
C ASN A 129 -2.43 17.62 16.35
N THR A 130 -1.88 16.49 16.81
CA THR A 130 -2.44 15.74 17.93
C THR A 130 -1.48 15.74 19.12
N ARG A 131 -2.03 15.77 20.34
CA ARG A 131 -1.27 15.56 21.57
C ARG A 131 -1.32 14.11 22.04
N ASP A 132 -2.32 13.35 21.58
CA ASP A 132 -2.53 11.95 21.93
C ASP A 132 -1.42 11.06 21.35
N TYR A 133 -0.70 10.39 22.23
CA TYR A 133 0.45 9.58 21.87
C TYR A 133 0.08 8.27 21.16
N ASP A 134 -1.07 7.69 21.47
CA ASP A 134 -1.57 6.49 20.80
C ASP A 134 -2.02 6.82 19.37
N ILE A 135 -2.64 7.98 19.16
CA ILE A 135 -2.97 8.45 17.82
C ILE A 135 -1.67 8.65 17.00
N LYS A 136 -0.63 9.25 17.58
CA LYS A 136 0.68 9.39 16.90
C LYS A 136 1.25 8.03 16.52
N LYS A 137 1.23 7.07 17.44
CA LYS A 137 1.67 5.69 17.20
C LYS A 137 0.90 5.00 16.09
N ALA A 138 -0.41 5.18 16.02
CA ALA A 138 -1.23 4.64 14.93
C ALA A 138 -0.82 5.24 13.57
N TYR A 139 -0.58 6.56 13.52
CA TYR A 139 -0.05 7.24 12.33
C TYR A 139 1.37 6.78 11.95
N TYR A 140 2.23 6.53 12.93
CA TYR A 140 3.56 5.96 12.70
C TYR A 140 3.48 4.54 12.14
N GLY A 141 2.58 3.70 12.66
CA GLY A 141 2.33 2.36 12.12
C GLY A 141 1.84 2.42 10.66
N LEU A 142 0.92 3.34 10.34
CA LEU A 142 0.47 3.56 8.96
C LEU A 142 1.64 3.99 8.06
N TYR A 143 2.49 4.91 8.51
CA TYR A 143 3.67 5.33 7.76
C TYR A 143 4.60 4.15 7.49
N GLU A 144 4.91 3.36 8.53
CA GLU A 144 5.81 2.21 8.45
C GLU A 144 5.26 1.12 7.52
N PHE A 145 3.95 0.87 7.56
CA PHE A 145 3.28 -0.04 6.62
C PHE A 145 3.46 0.42 5.17
N ILE A 146 3.20 1.70 4.89
CA ILE A 146 3.31 2.22 3.53
C ILE A 146 4.76 2.24 3.05
N GLU A 147 5.70 2.66 3.89
CA GLU A 147 7.13 2.66 3.58
C GLU A 147 7.61 1.23 3.25
N THR A 148 7.23 0.25 4.08
CA THR A 148 7.56 -1.16 3.87
C THR A 148 6.93 -1.68 2.57
N SER A 149 5.66 -1.32 2.31
CA SER A 149 4.95 -1.68 1.08
C SER A 149 5.66 -1.15 -0.16
N ILE A 150 6.05 0.13 -0.17
CA ILE A 150 6.79 0.75 -1.28
C ILE A 150 8.13 0.02 -1.51
N ASN A 151 8.85 -0.34 -0.44
CA ASN A 151 10.12 -1.07 -0.56
C ASN A 151 9.92 -2.45 -1.23
N VAL A 152 8.86 -3.16 -0.85
CA VAL A 152 8.50 -4.44 -1.49
C VAL A 152 8.12 -4.23 -2.95
N ILE A 153 7.15 -3.37 -3.24
CA ILE A 153 6.67 -3.10 -4.62
C ILE A 153 7.81 -2.66 -5.54
N CYS A 154 8.66 -1.76 -5.07
CA CYS A 154 9.75 -1.20 -5.86
C CYS A 154 11.03 -2.04 -5.82
N SER A 155 11.00 -3.23 -5.22
CA SER A 155 12.12 -4.17 -5.25
C SER A 155 12.45 -4.56 -6.71
N PRO A 156 13.74 -4.80 -7.05
CA PRO A 156 14.12 -5.21 -8.40
C PRO A 156 13.45 -6.51 -8.87
N LYS A 157 13.15 -7.43 -7.94
CA LYS A 157 12.55 -8.74 -8.24
C LYS A 157 11.04 -8.71 -8.51
N ASN A 158 10.37 -7.59 -8.19
CA ASN A 158 8.91 -7.49 -8.23
C ASN A 158 8.41 -6.73 -9.46
N ASP A 159 7.27 -7.18 -9.97
CA ASP A 159 6.63 -6.68 -11.18
C ASP A 159 5.27 -6.01 -10.86
N VAL A 160 4.51 -5.69 -11.91
CA VAL A 160 3.19 -5.05 -11.78
C VAL A 160 2.20 -5.85 -10.91
N ARG A 161 2.32 -7.18 -10.84
CA ARG A 161 1.43 -8.04 -10.04
C ARG A 161 1.58 -7.77 -8.55
N GLU A 162 2.81 -7.48 -8.10
CA GLU A 162 3.08 -7.10 -6.72
C GLU A 162 2.38 -5.78 -6.36
N PHE A 163 2.44 -4.80 -7.27
CA PHE A 163 1.75 -3.52 -7.10
C PHE A 163 0.22 -3.69 -7.07
N THR A 164 -0.33 -4.49 -7.97
CA THR A 164 -1.76 -4.82 -7.98
C THR A 164 -2.19 -5.55 -6.71
N ALA A 165 -1.38 -6.48 -6.20
CA ALA A 165 -1.66 -7.20 -4.96
C ALA A 165 -1.67 -6.26 -3.74
N PHE A 166 -0.67 -5.36 -3.65
CA PHE A 166 -0.67 -4.29 -2.66
C PHE A 166 -1.94 -3.45 -2.73
N LEU A 167 -2.34 -3.01 -3.92
CA LEU A 167 -3.54 -2.18 -4.09
C LEU A 167 -4.80 -2.88 -3.61
N LYS A 168 -4.97 -4.18 -3.91
CA LYS A 168 -6.10 -4.98 -3.42
C LYS A 168 -6.10 -5.10 -1.90
N VAL A 169 -4.95 -5.34 -1.28
CA VAL A 169 -4.81 -5.38 0.18
C VAL A 169 -5.13 -4.01 0.80
N PHE A 170 -4.64 -2.94 0.19
CA PHE A 170 -4.87 -1.59 0.70
C PHE A 170 -6.31 -1.13 0.52
N GLU A 171 -6.95 -1.50 -0.59
CA GLU A 171 -8.38 -1.30 -0.85
C GLU A 171 -9.24 -2.03 0.18
N ALA A 172 -8.90 -3.29 0.51
CA ALA A 172 -9.56 -4.03 1.58
C ALA A 172 -9.41 -3.32 2.93
N MET A 173 -8.20 -2.87 3.29
CA MET A 173 -7.98 -2.07 4.50
C MET A 173 -8.86 -0.81 4.52
N TYR A 174 -8.92 -0.10 3.38
CA TYR A 174 -9.75 1.08 3.24
C TYR A 174 -11.24 0.77 3.42
N GLY A 175 -11.76 -0.29 2.81
CA GLY A 175 -13.15 -0.72 2.94
C GLY A 175 -13.54 -1.11 4.37
N TYR A 176 -12.63 -1.70 5.15
CA TYR A 176 -12.88 -2.03 6.56
C TYR A 176 -12.86 -0.81 7.49
N LEU A 177 -12.18 0.29 7.13
CA LEU A 177 -12.21 1.52 7.94
C LEU A 177 -13.61 2.12 7.98
N ASP A 178 -14.32 2.10 6.86
CA ASP A 178 -15.66 2.68 6.74
C ASP A 178 -16.70 1.89 7.57
N LYS A 179 -16.48 0.58 7.78
CA LYS A 179 -17.32 -0.28 8.66
C LYS A 179 -16.99 -0.13 10.15
N GLY A 180 -15.79 0.33 10.50
CA GLY A 180 -15.34 0.45 11.90
C GLY A 180 -15.94 1.64 12.67
N VAL A 181 -16.68 2.52 11.99
CA VAL A 181 -17.30 3.73 12.56
C VAL A 181 -18.76 3.49 13.00
N GLU A 182 -19.37 2.37 12.63
CA GLU A 182 -20.77 2.03 12.94
C GLU A 182 -21.00 1.42 14.35
N LYS A 183 -20.22 1.80 15.37
CA LYS A 183 -20.41 1.32 16.75
C LYS A 183 -20.62 2.45 17.75
#